data_AF-A0A164IS15-F1
#
_entry.id   AF-A0A164IS15-F1
#
_cell.length_a   1.000
_cell.length_b   1.000
_cell.length_c   1.000
_cell.angle_alpha   90.00
_cell.angle_beta   90.00
_cell.angle_gamma   90.00
#
_symmetry.space_group_name_H-M   'P 1'
#
loop_
_entity.id
_entity.type
_entity.pdbx_description
1 polymer ?
#
loop_
_entity_poly.entity_id
_entity_poly.type
_entity_poly.pdbx_seq_one_letter_code
_entity_poly.pdbx_strand_id
1 'polypeptide(L)'
;MALGAGTKRTVACVLVGLGTLLIVAALMIPTYAMSQLAKTPLDLEITTVATNRQDAPSEVLDSKSLLSGSGPAKVDAKVPLVSQRFLTIEDPSDKTEMTIQAGQTLRRIDKQGDTGLLTATVDRVTIDRHSGMPVDSDPNGSVAVTVNTKGESVADPVQHTGLQYRFPIGTEKKNYPYFDINVRKSSDMQFVDESEINDLKVYHFQQKVPATDLAKVSNSPTNKLTFPADKWGVEGGKSDVTMDRFYTNTRDVWVEPQTGTIIKGSELLHIYYARAADKPEVTALQTTLVFDDNTVNSQISVAKQNMDKLSLYGRILPIVLGVVGVIALIVGLVLGLLGGAQGKPGRLVQRPKKPSGRQGADLADDAPTQQIDITKRP
;
A
#
# COMPACT_ATOMS: atom_id res chain seq x y z
N MET A 1 0.42 4.60 -54.76
CA MET A 1 1.19 3.41 -55.17
C MET A 1 0.29 2.19 -55.04
N ALA A 2 0.01 1.46 -56.12
CA ALA A 2 -0.84 0.28 -56.08
C ALA A 2 -0.02 -0.93 -55.60
N LEU A 3 -0.35 -1.47 -54.42
CA LEU A 3 0.26 -2.68 -53.88
C LEU A 3 -0.09 -3.89 -54.76
N GLY A 4 0.88 -4.75 -55.06
CA GLY A 4 0.66 -5.98 -55.83
C GLY A 4 -0.27 -6.97 -55.13
N ALA A 5 -0.93 -7.85 -55.89
CA ALA A 5 -1.94 -8.79 -55.37
C ALA A 5 -1.41 -9.71 -54.25
N GLY A 6 -0.14 -10.15 -54.34
CA GLY A 6 0.52 -10.90 -53.27
C GLY A 6 0.69 -10.09 -51.98
N THR A 7 1.09 -8.83 -52.11
CA THR A 7 1.29 -7.91 -50.97
C THR A 7 -0.02 -7.57 -50.27
N LYS A 8 -1.13 -7.42 -51.00
CA LYS A 8 -2.46 -7.17 -50.42
C LYS A 8 -2.94 -8.31 -49.53
N ARG A 9 -2.65 -9.56 -49.91
CA ARG A 9 -3.05 -10.76 -49.14
C ARG A 9 -2.24 -10.90 -47.85
N THR A 10 -0.94 -10.61 -47.89
CA THR A 10 -0.08 -10.61 -46.70
C THR A 10 -0.49 -9.51 -45.73
N VAL A 11 -0.75 -8.30 -46.22
CA VAL A 11 -1.24 -7.17 -45.41
C VAL A 11 -2.59 -7.49 -44.77
N ALA A 12 -3.52 -8.10 -45.51
CA ALA A 12 -4.80 -8.55 -44.97
C ALA A 12 -4.64 -9.55 -43.81
N CYS A 13 -3.79 -10.58 -43.98
CA CYS A 13 -3.53 -11.55 -42.91
C CYS A 13 -2.90 -10.91 -41.67
N VAL A 14 -1.95 -9.99 -41.85
CA VAL A 14 -1.32 -9.25 -40.74
C VAL A 14 -2.36 -8.41 -39.98
N LEU A 15 -3.25 -7.70 -40.70
CA LEU A 15 -4.29 -6.87 -40.09
C LEU A 15 -5.33 -7.68 -39.34
N VAL A 16 -5.75 -8.84 -39.88
CA VAL A 16 -6.67 -9.75 -39.18
C VAL A 16 -6.01 -10.32 -37.92
N GLY A 17 -4.76 -10.77 -38.02
CA GLY A 17 -4.00 -11.30 -36.88
C GLY A 17 -3.81 -10.25 -35.78
N LEU A 18 -3.38 -9.04 -36.16
CA LEU A 18 -3.22 -7.92 -35.23
C LEU A 18 -4.55 -7.49 -34.63
N GLY A 19 -5.60 -7.35 -35.44
CA GLY A 19 -6.93 -6.97 -34.96
C GLY A 19 -7.48 -7.95 -33.93
N THR A 20 -7.34 -9.24 -34.20
CA THR A 20 -7.73 -10.31 -33.26
C THR A 20 -6.91 -10.24 -31.97
N LEU A 21 -5.59 -10.09 -32.07
CA LEU A 21 -4.71 -9.97 -30.91
C LEU A 21 -5.08 -8.77 -30.02
N LEU A 22 -5.35 -7.60 -30.62
CA LEU A 22 -5.72 -6.39 -29.91
C LEU A 22 -7.08 -6.52 -29.22
N ILE A 23 -8.05 -7.18 -29.84
CA ILE A 23 -9.35 -7.48 -29.22
C ILE A 23 -9.17 -8.44 -28.04
N VAL A 24 -8.37 -9.50 -28.19
CA VAL A 24 -8.07 -10.43 -27.09
C VAL A 24 -7.39 -9.69 -25.94
N ALA A 25 -6.42 -8.81 -26.22
CA ALA A 25 -5.78 -7.99 -25.20
C ALA A 25 -6.78 -7.04 -24.50
N ALA A 26 -7.67 -6.40 -25.26
CA ALA A 26 -8.72 -5.53 -24.74
C ALA A 26 -9.67 -6.26 -23.79
N LEU A 27 -9.97 -7.53 -24.04
CA LEU A 27 -10.80 -8.34 -23.15
C LEU A 27 -10.03 -8.86 -21.94
N MET A 28 -8.79 -9.32 -22.12
CA MET A 28 -7.97 -9.90 -21.05
C MET A 28 -7.48 -8.89 -20.01
N ILE A 29 -7.23 -7.63 -20.40
CA ILE A 29 -6.72 -6.63 -19.47
C ILE A 29 -7.69 -6.38 -18.29
N PRO A 30 -8.97 -6.00 -18.51
CA PRO A 30 -9.89 -5.73 -17.41
C PRO A 30 -10.29 -6.98 -16.63
N THR A 31 -10.37 -8.16 -17.27
CA THR A 31 -10.86 -9.38 -16.62
C THR A 31 -9.80 -10.17 -15.87
N TYR A 32 -8.54 -10.08 -16.31
CA TYR A 32 -7.45 -10.88 -15.74
C TYR A 32 -6.29 -10.00 -15.29
N ALA A 33 -5.76 -9.15 -16.19
CA ALA A 33 -4.52 -8.43 -15.91
C ALA A 33 -4.68 -7.38 -14.79
N MET A 34 -5.84 -6.74 -14.63
CA MET A 34 -6.05 -5.73 -13.59
C MET A 34 -5.88 -6.27 -12.18
N SER A 35 -6.31 -7.50 -11.90
CA SER A 35 -6.06 -8.15 -10.60
C SER A 35 -4.57 -8.31 -10.27
N GLN A 36 -3.73 -8.39 -11.30
CA GLN A 36 -2.28 -8.57 -11.19
C GLN A 36 -1.49 -7.25 -11.30
N LEU A 37 -2.09 -6.23 -11.92
CA LEU A 37 -1.48 -4.93 -12.20
C LEU A 37 -1.84 -3.87 -11.18
N ALA A 38 -3.06 -3.93 -10.61
CA ALA A 38 -3.49 -3.00 -9.58
C ALA A 38 -2.77 -3.31 -8.27
N LYS A 39 -1.63 -2.65 -8.09
CA LYS A 39 -0.74 -2.81 -6.94
C LYS A 39 -0.25 -1.47 -6.49
N THR A 40 -0.04 -1.35 -5.18
CA THR A 40 0.57 -0.16 -4.60
C THR A 40 1.98 0.05 -5.18
N PRO A 41 2.33 1.26 -5.65
CA PRO A 41 3.67 1.55 -6.17
C PRO A 41 4.77 1.36 -5.11
N LEU A 42 6.01 1.13 -5.56
CA LEU A 42 7.17 0.94 -4.67
C LEU A 42 7.94 2.23 -4.41
N ASP A 43 7.61 3.32 -5.10
CA ASP A 43 8.22 4.64 -5.01
C ASP A 43 7.40 5.59 -4.11
N LEU A 44 6.73 5.03 -3.10
CA LEU A 44 5.88 5.81 -2.22
C LEU A 44 6.69 6.46 -1.10
N GLU A 45 6.58 7.78 -1.05
CA GLU A 45 6.99 8.60 0.08
C GLU A 45 5.79 9.45 0.50
N ILE A 46 5.27 9.21 1.71
CA ILE A 46 4.06 9.88 2.19
C ILE A 46 4.34 10.50 3.54
N THR A 47 4.10 11.81 3.65
CA THR A 47 4.08 12.51 4.94
C THR A 47 2.65 12.88 5.29
N THR A 48 2.21 12.49 6.48
CA THR A 48 0.93 12.90 7.06
C THR A 48 1.16 13.67 8.34
N VAL A 49 0.47 14.80 8.50
CA VAL A 49 0.51 15.64 9.70
C VAL A 49 -0.88 15.69 10.33
N ALA A 50 -0.94 15.46 11.63
CA ALA A 50 -2.14 15.61 12.44
C ALA A 50 -1.91 16.62 13.56
N THR A 51 -2.93 17.41 13.87
CA THR A 51 -2.89 18.41 14.96
C THR A 51 -4.02 18.16 15.94
N ASN A 52 -3.87 18.63 17.19
CA ASN A 52 -4.92 18.47 18.17
C ASN A 52 -6.14 19.34 17.82
N ARG A 53 -7.33 18.75 17.91
CA ARG A 53 -8.61 19.43 17.74
C ARG A 53 -8.79 20.48 18.84
N GLN A 54 -9.19 21.70 18.46
CA GLN A 54 -9.24 22.85 19.39
C GLN A 54 -10.37 22.77 20.42
N ASP A 55 -11.45 22.05 20.12
CA ASP A 55 -12.63 21.85 20.96
C ASP A 55 -12.57 20.57 21.82
N ALA A 56 -11.41 19.90 21.85
CA ALA A 56 -11.18 18.68 22.62
C ALA A 56 -10.13 18.89 23.72
N PRO A 57 -10.12 18.04 24.76
CA PRO A 57 -9.01 18.00 25.71
C PRO A 57 -7.67 17.81 24.99
N SER A 58 -6.65 18.51 25.46
CA SER A 58 -5.25 18.31 25.06
C SER A 58 -4.37 18.44 26.30
N GLU A 59 -4.12 17.30 26.93
CA GLU A 59 -3.45 17.17 28.21
C GLU A 59 -2.17 16.37 28.05
N VAL A 60 -1.09 16.84 28.69
CA VAL A 60 0.21 16.16 28.68
C VAL A 60 0.82 16.20 30.07
N LEU A 61 1.20 15.04 30.59
CA LEU A 61 1.95 14.94 31.83
C LEU A 61 3.33 15.59 31.68
N ASP A 62 3.63 16.53 32.58
CA ASP A 62 4.99 17.02 32.75
C ASP A 62 5.78 15.95 33.52
N SER A 63 6.44 15.05 32.79
CA SER A 63 7.18 13.92 33.38
C SER A 63 8.25 14.35 34.38
N LYS A 64 8.81 15.56 34.26
CA LYS A 64 9.76 16.11 35.25
C LYS A 64 9.10 16.33 36.60
N SER A 65 7.81 16.66 36.62
CA SER A 65 7.05 16.82 37.85
C SER A 65 6.93 15.52 38.64
N LEU A 66 7.06 14.33 38.02
CA LEU A 66 7.09 13.05 38.75
C LEU A 66 8.34 12.90 39.61
N LEU A 67 9.47 13.45 39.16
CA LEU A 67 10.78 13.28 39.79
C LEU A 67 11.22 14.50 40.62
N SER A 68 10.49 15.62 40.53
CA SER A 68 10.88 16.89 41.17
C SER A 68 9.70 17.57 41.85
N GLY A 69 10.00 18.40 42.85
CA GLY A 69 9.00 19.13 43.63
C GLY A 69 8.26 18.28 44.67
N SER A 70 7.64 18.94 45.65
CA SER A 70 6.90 18.32 46.75
C SER A 70 5.41 18.09 46.48
N GLY A 71 4.86 18.61 45.38
CA GLY A 71 3.45 18.48 45.01
C GLY A 71 3.16 17.30 44.08
N PRO A 72 1.87 17.06 43.77
CA PRO A 72 1.44 16.00 42.87
C PRO A 72 1.95 16.21 41.44
N ALA A 73 1.89 15.14 40.65
CA ALA A 73 2.20 15.13 39.23
C ALA A 73 1.40 16.23 38.51
N LYS A 74 2.08 17.03 37.70
CA LYS A 74 1.49 18.13 36.95
C LYS A 74 1.11 17.67 35.56
N VAL A 75 -0.16 17.91 35.20
CA VAL A 75 -0.67 17.72 33.84
C VAL A 75 -0.91 19.09 33.22
N ASP A 76 -0.18 19.40 32.14
CA ASP A 76 -0.39 20.64 31.39
C ASP A 76 -1.65 20.47 30.53
N ALA A 77 -2.54 21.47 30.53
CA ALA A 77 -3.75 21.49 29.72
C ALA A 77 -3.62 22.42 28.51
N LYS A 78 -4.45 22.18 27.48
CA LYS A 78 -4.49 22.93 26.21
C LYS A 78 -3.12 22.95 25.50
N VAL A 79 -2.36 21.87 25.61
CA VAL A 79 -1.04 21.75 25.00
C VAL A 79 -1.20 21.64 23.48
N PRO A 80 -0.55 22.49 22.68
CA PRO A 80 -0.60 22.36 21.23
C PRO A 80 0.28 21.18 20.79
N LEU A 81 -0.31 20.24 20.06
CA LEU A 81 0.32 18.99 19.65
C LEU A 81 0.33 18.85 18.13
N VAL A 82 1.45 18.30 17.63
CA VAL A 82 1.60 17.90 16.24
C VAL A 82 2.11 16.47 16.22
N SER A 83 1.42 15.61 15.48
CA SER A 83 1.92 14.30 15.09
C SER A 83 2.30 14.32 13.62
N GLN A 84 3.51 13.89 13.32
CA GLN A 84 4.00 13.75 11.96
C GLN A 84 4.40 12.29 11.74
N ARG A 85 3.92 11.73 10.64
CA ARG A 85 4.27 10.38 10.20
C ARG A 85 4.83 10.45 8.78
N PHE A 86 5.95 9.76 8.58
CA PHE A 86 6.63 9.63 7.29
C PHE A 86 6.72 8.15 6.93
N LEU A 87 6.23 7.79 5.75
CA LEU A 87 6.19 6.45 5.22
C LEU A 87 7.15 6.34 4.04
N THR A 88 8.02 5.33 4.07
CA THR A 88 8.89 4.93 2.97
C THR A 88 8.70 3.45 2.65
N ILE A 89 9.08 3.07 1.43
CA ILE A 89 9.19 1.68 1.02
C ILE A 89 10.66 1.27 1.13
N GLU A 90 10.90 0.13 1.76
CA GLU A 90 12.22 -0.39 2.08
C GLU A 90 12.38 -1.84 1.57
N ASP A 91 13.61 -2.35 1.55
CA ASP A 91 13.87 -3.76 1.23
C ASP A 91 13.54 -4.71 2.39
N PRO A 92 12.96 -5.90 2.18
CA PRO A 92 12.61 -6.47 0.89
C PRO A 92 11.29 -5.91 0.35
N SER A 93 11.27 -5.60 -0.95
CA SER A 93 10.07 -5.23 -1.69
C SER A 93 10.17 -5.77 -3.12
N ASP A 94 9.08 -6.33 -3.64
CA ASP A 94 9.07 -6.96 -4.96
C ASP A 94 7.73 -6.76 -5.70
N LYS A 95 7.42 -7.65 -6.65
CA LYS A 95 6.22 -7.58 -7.48
C LYS A 95 4.92 -7.85 -6.72
N THR A 96 4.97 -8.46 -5.55
CA THR A 96 3.82 -8.92 -4.76
C THR A 96 3.83 -8.32 -3.37
N GLU A 97 4.99 -8.16 -2.75
CA GLU A 97 5.13 -7.71 -1.37
C GLU A 97 5.90 -6.40 -1.30
N MET A 98 5.66 -5.61 -0.26
CA MET A 98 6.43 -4.42 0.01
C MET A 98 6.61 -4.21 1.51
N THR A 99 7.80 -3.77 1.91
CA THR A 99 8.08 -3.40 3.29
C THR A 99 7.88 -1.91 3.47
N ILE A 100 6.90 -1.54 4.30
CA ILE A 100 6.70 -0.16 4.72
C ILE A 100 7.55 0.09 5.97
N GLN A 101 8.24 1.23 6.00
CA GLN A 101 8.78 1.81 7.22
C GLN A 101 8.06 3.12 7.53
N ALA A 102 7.52 3.23 8.73
CA ALA A 102 6.81 4.39 9.22
C ALA A 102 7.55 5.01 10.41
N GLY A 103 8.18 6.16 10.17
CA GLY A 103 8.66 7.02 11.25
C GLY A 103 7.53 7.91 11.73
N GLN A 104 7.19 7.87 13.02
CA GLN A 104 6.17 8.73 13.62
C GLN A 104 6.74 9.49 14.82
N THR A 105 6.41 10.77 14.91
CA THR A 105 6.67 11.59 16.10
C THR A 105 5.37 12.20 16.59
N LEU A 106 5.28 12.38 17.91
CA LEU A 106 4.30 13.25 18.56
C LEU A 106 5.07 14.29 19.36
N ARG A 107 4.77 15.56 19.14
CA ARG A 107 5.46 16.68 19.77
C ARG A 107 4.46 17.67 20.34
N ARG A 108 4.82 18.28 21.46
CA ARG A 108 4.26 19.56 21.90
C ARG A 108 5.07 20.70 21.33
N ILE A 109 4.39 21.69 20.72
CA ILE A 109 5.04 22.77 19.96
C ILE A 109 5.20 24.06 20.76
N ASP A 110 4.75 24.07 22.02
CA ASP A 110 4.99 25.15 22.98
C ASP A 110 6.38 25.04 23.67
N LYS A 111 7.18 24.03 23.32
CA LYS A 111 8.55 23.81 23.79
C LYS A 111 9.53 23.78 22.62
N GLN A 112 10.76 24.23 22.86
CA GLN A 112 11.80 24.33 21.82
C GLN A 112 12.60 23.03 21.64
N GLY A 113 12.98 22.74 20.39
CA GLY A 113 13.82 21.61 20.04
C GLY A 113 13.27 20.29 20.58
N ASP A 114 14.17 19.40 21.01
CA ASP A 114 13.82 18.04 21.46
C ASP A 114 13.06 17.99 22.78
N THR A 115 13.02 19.10 23.53
CA THR A 115 12.23 19.18 24.78
C THR A 115 10.72 19.12 24.55
N GLY A 116 10.28 19.30 23.30
CA GLY A 116 8.91 19.12 22.87
C GLY A 116 8.56 17.69 22.42
N LEU A 117 9.52 16.78 22.25
CA LEU A 117 9.24 15.41 21.81
C LEU A 117 8.55 14.62 22.92
N LEU A 118 7.39 14.04 22.62
CA LEU A 118 6.63 13.20 23.55
C LEU A 118 6.81 11.71 23.24
N THR A 119 6.73 11.34 21.96
CA THR A 119 7.03 9.99 21.50
C THR A 119 7.67 10.01 20.13
N ALA A 120 8.50 9.02 19.87
CA ALA A 120 9.01 8.69 18.55
C ALA A 120 8.90 7.18 18.36
N THR A 121 8.46 6.76 17.19
CA THR A 121 8.29 5.35 16.86
C THR A 121 8.75 5.10 15.44
N VAL A 122 9.44 3.99 15.23
CA VAL A 122 9.67 3.44 13.90
C VAL A 122 8.95 2.11 13.86
N ASP A 123 7.96 2.01 12.99
CA ASP A 123 7.29 0.75 12.69
C ASP A 123 7.72 0.25 11.31
N ARG A 124 7.91 -1.05 11.18
CA ARG A 124 8.28 -1.71 9.94
C ARG A 124 7.38 -2.91 9.74
N VAL A 125 6.76 -3.02 8.57
CA VAL A 125 5.87 -4.15 8.26
C VAL A 125 5.93 -4.50 6.78
N THR A 126 6.08 -5.78 6.47
CA THR A 126 5.96 -6.30 5.11
C THR A 126 4.49 -6.67 4.83
N ILE A 127 3.94 -6.11 3.76
CA ILE A 127 2.54 -6.28 3.37
C ILE A 127 2.40 -6.71 1.91
N ASP A 128 1.32 -7.41 1.59
CA ASP A 128 0.93 -7.67 0.22
C ASP A 128 0.53 -6.35 -0.48
N ARG A 129 1.02 -6.12 -1.71
CA ARG A 129 0.84 -4.88 -2.48
C ARG A 129 -0.56 -4.68 -3.05
N HIS A 130 -1.43 -5.68 -2.99
CA HIS A 130 -2.81 -5.57 -3.47
C HIS A 130 -3.78 -5.38 -2.29
N SER A 131 -3.83 -6.36 -1.39
CA SER A 131 -4.72 -6.41 -0.22
C SER A 131 -4.32 -5.43 0.89
N GLY A 132 -3.02 -5.21 1.11
CA GLY A 132 -2.52 -4.35 2.19
C GLY A 132 -2.41 -5.05 3.53
N MET A 133 -2.75 -6.33 3.56
CA MET A 133 -2.58 -7.19 4.71
C MET A 133 -1.10 -7.52 4.91
N PRO A 134 -0.65 -7.65 6.17
CA PRO A 134 0.66 -8.20 6.49
C PRO A 134 0.85 -9.59 5.88
N VAL A 135 2.07 -9.88 5.45
CA VAL A 135 2.44 -11.21 4.94
C VAL A 135 2.52 -12.22 6.09
N ASP A 136 2.44 -13.51 5.76
CA ASP A 136 2.42 -14.61 6.74
C ASP A 136 3.84 -15.06 7.19
N SER A 137 4.84 -14.20 7.05
CA SER A 137 6.15 -14.43 7.68
C SER A 137 6.08 -14.14 9.18
N ASP A 138 6.90 -14.82 9.97
CA ASP A 138 6.98 -14.58 11.42
C ASP A 138 8.46 -14.34 11.82
N PRO A 139 8.81 -13.12 12.27
CA PRO A 139 7.98 -11.92 12.35
C PRO A 139 7.87 -11.23 10.97
N ASN A 140 6.69 -10.71 10.62
CA ASN A 140 6.49 -9.89 9.41
C ASN A 140 6.85 -8.41 9.59
N GLY A 141 7.37 -8.03 10.75
CA GLY A 141 7.66 -6.63 11.06
C GLY A 141 8.36 -6.42 12.40
N SER A 142 8.54 -5.15 12.75
CA SER A 142 9.13 -4.73 14.00
C SER A 142 8.67 -3.34 14.42
N VAL A 143 8.68 -3.07 15.72
CA VAL A 143 8.33 -1.78 16.31
C VAL A 143 9.49 -1.32 17.20
N ALA A 144 10.03 -0.14 16.93
CA ALA A 144 11.04 0.51 17.75
C ALA A 144 10.46 1.75 18.43
N VAL A 145 10.46 1.75 19.77
CA VAL A 145 9.96 2.88 20.61
C VAL A 145 11.02 3.38 21.59
N THR A 146 12.21 2.78 21.57
CA THR A 146 13.35 3.14 22.41
C THR A 146 14.62 3.21 21.58
N VAL A 147 15.65 3.83 22.16
CA VAL A 147 17.00 3.87 21.61
C VAL A 147 17.97 3.22 22.58
N ASN A 148 19.06 2.66 22.07
CA ASN A 148 20.15 2.17 22.90
C ASN A 148 21.04 3.32 23.42
N THR A 149 22.10 3.00 24.15
CA THR A 149 23.03 3.99 24.72
C THR A 149 23.80 4.80 23.67
N LYS A 150 23.80 4.36 22.40
CA LYS A 150 24.39 5.06 21.26
C LYS A 150 23.37 5.92 20.49
N GLY A 151 22.10 5.91 20.91
CA GLY A 151 21.03 6.63 20.22
C GLY A 151 20.44 5.89 19.02
N GLU A 152 20.79 4.62 18.81
CA GLU A 152 20.25 3.81 17.72
C GLU A 152 18.90 3.20 18.13
N SER A 153 17.91 3.20 17.23
CA SER A 153 16.60 2.60 17.47
C SER A 153 16.72 1.11 17.80
N VAL A 154 16.02 0.68 18.87
CA VAL A 154 15.93 -0.73 19.25
C VAL A 154 14.61 -1.28 18.73
N ALA A 155 14.69 -2.10 17.69
CA ALA A 155 13.52 -2.71 17.06
C ALA A 155 13.13 -4.02 17.75
N ASP A 156 11.92 -4.06 18.30
CA ASP A 156 11.32 -5.30 18.80
C ASP A 156 10.61 -6.01 17.65
N PRO A 157 10.86 -7.30 17.39
CA PRO A 157 10.09 -8.04 16.39
C PRO A 157 8.60 -8.12 16.78
N VAL A 158 7.71 -7.88 15.83
CA VAL A 158 6.26 -7.82 16.05
C VAL A 158 5.53 -8.44 14.87
N GLN A 159 4.64 -9.39 15.17
CA GLN A 159 3.72 -9.94 14.18
C GLN A 159 2.51 -9.03 14.01
N HIS A 160 2.46 -8.34 12.87
CA HIS A 160 1.31 -7.56 12.45
C HIS A 160 0.22 -8.50 11.93
N THR A 161 -1.03 -8.24 12.32
CA THR A 161 -2.18 -9.13 12.03
C THR A 161 -3.34 -8.41 11.35
N GLY A 162 -3.15 -7.16 10.91
CA GLY A 162 -4.18 -6.34 10.28
C GLY A 162 -3.61 -5.16 9.50
N LEU A 163 -4.50 -4.44 8.81
CA LEU A 163 -4.20 -3.23 8.04
C LEU A 163 -3.69 -2.10 8.94
N GLN A 164 -2.98 -1.13 8.36
CA GLN A 164 -2.50 0.03 9.13
C GLN A 164 -2.26 1.30 8.30
N TYR A 165 -1.57 1.18 7.16
CA TYR A 165 -1.16 2.36 6.38
C TYR A 165 -2.03 2.61 5.16
N ARG A 166 -2.78 1.60 4.73
CA ARG A 166 -3.72 1.65 3.62
C ARG A 166 -4.76 0.55 3.76
N PHE A 167 -5.82 0.68 2.97
CA PHE A 167 -6.82 -0.35 2.77
C PHE A 167 -6.56 -1.10 1.44
N PRO A 168 -7.25 -2.23 1.21
CA PRO A 168 -7.19 -2.92 -0.07
C PRO A 168 -7.60 -2.03 -1.23
N ILE A 169 -6.97 -2.23 -2.39
CA ILE A 169 -7.50 -1.69 -3.66
C ILE A 169 -8.90 -2.28 -3.87
N GLY A 170 -9.88 -1.44 -4.19
CA GLY A 170 -11.28 -1.87 -4.21
C GLY A 170 -11.81 -2.15 -2.79
N THR A 171 -11.54 -1.25 -1.85
CA THR A 171 -12.06 -1.33 -0.48
C THR A 171 -13.58 -1.51 -0.50
N GLU A 172 -14.07 -2.46 0.29
CA GLU A 172 -15.47 -2.84 0.41
C GLU A 172 -16.07 -2.29 1.71
N LYS A 173 -17.40 -2.24 1.79
CA LYS A 173 -18.14 -1.81 2.99
C LYS A 173 -18.26 -2.96 4.00
N LYS A 174 -17.13 -3.40 4.55
CA LYS A 174 -17.03 -4.49 5.53
C LYS A 174 -16.04 -4.17 6.63
N ASN A 175 -16.03 -4.99 7.69
CA ASN A 175 -15.03 -4.85 8.73
C ASN A 175 -13.67 -5.37 8.25
N TYR A 176 -12.61 -4.70 8.68
CA TYR A 176 -11.24 -5.13 8.42
C TYR A 176 -10.47 -5.29 9.74
N PRO A 177 -9.58 -6.29 9.88
CA PRO A 177 -8.62 -6.29 10.97
C PRO A 177 -7.68 -5.09 10.78
N TYR A 178 -7.50 -4.29 11.82
CA TYR A 178 -6.61 -3.13 11.77
C TYR A 178 -5.68 -3.17 12.97
N PHE A 179 -4.38 -3.06 12.73
CA PHE A 179 -3.34 -3.20 13.74
C PHE A 179 -3.13 -1.87 14.49
N ASP A 180 -3.09 -1.94 15.82
CA ASP A 180 -2.70 -0.81 16.64
C ASP A 180 -1.31 -1.05 17.25
N ILE A 181 -0.39 -0.14 16.93
CA ILE A 181 1.03 -0.22 17.30
C ILE A 181 1.28 -0.15 18.81
N ASN A 182 0.39 0.51 19.58
CA ASN A 182 0.62 0.73 21.00
C ASN A 182 0.29 -0.54 21.80
N VAL A 183 -0.78 -1.24 21.40
CA VAL A 183 -1.21 -2.50 22.03
C VAL A 183 -0.67 -3.74 21.31
N ARG A 184 0.01 -3.56 20.17
CA ARG A 184 0.62 -4.60 19.32
C ARG A 184 -0.37 -5.71 18.94
N LYS A 185 -1.62 -5.33 18.66
CA LYS A 185 -2.72 -6.24 18.33
C LYS A 185 -3.67 -5.60 17.34
N SER A 186 -4.36 -6.45 16.58
CA SER A 186 -5.46 -6.02 15.73
C SER A 186 -6.80 -6.07 16.44
N SER A 187 -7.67 -5.12 16.10
CA SER A 187 -9.09 -5.13 16.40
C SER A 187 -9.87 -4.67 15.17
N ASP A 188 -11.15 -5.00 15.10
CA ASP A 188 -11.98 -4.68 13.95
C ASP A 188 -12.12 -3.17 13.74
N MET A 189 -11.79 -2.76 12.52
CA MET A 189 -12.09 -1.46 11.94
C MET A 189 -13.42 -1.59 11.21
N GLN A 190 -14.48 -1.07 11.82
CA GLN A 190 -15.87 -1.27 11.41
C GLN A 190 -16.28 -0.23 10.38
N PHE A 191 -17.00 -0.64 9.33
CA PHE A 191 -17.62 0.31 8.41
C PHE A 191 -18.74 1.08 9.12
N VAL A 192 -18.70 2.40 9.04
CA VAL A 192 -19.68 3.30 9.66
C VAL A 192 -20.66 3.80 8.60
N ASP A 193 -20.15 4.57 7.63
CA ASP A 193 -20.95 5.16 6.57
C ASP A 193 -20.15 5.48 5.30
N GLU A 194 -20.85 5.99 4.30
CA GLU A 194 -20.27 6.59 3.11
C GLU A 194 -20.48 8.11 3.18
N SER A 195 -19.44 8.87 2.83
CA SER A 195 -19.49 10.33 2.81
C SER A 195 -18.60 10.88 1.67
N GLU A 196 -18.47 12.20 1.59
CA GLU A 196 -17.63 12.87 0.62
C GLU A 196 -16.71 13.88 1.31
N ILE A 197 -15.46 13.97 0.83
CA ILE A 197 -14.49 14.98 1.25
C ILE A 197 -13.98 15.65 -0.02
N ASN A 198 -14.28 16.94 -0.21
CA ASN A 198 -13.91 17.70 -1.40
C ASN A 198 -14.32 16.97 -2.71
N ASP A 199 -15.59 16.58 -2.77
CA ASP A 199 -16.23 15.82 -3.87
C ASP A 199 -15.61 14.43 -4.14
N LEU A 200 -14.72 13.96 -3.25
CA LEU A 200 -14.17 12.61 -3.31
C LEU A 200 -15.01 11.69 -2.42
N LYS A 201 -15.63 10.68 -3.03
CA LYS A 201 -16.33 9.62 -2.32
C LYS A 201 -15.38 8.85 -1.40
N VAL A 202 -15.76 8.72 -0.14
CA VAL A 202 -14.99 8.01 0.88
C VAL A 202 -15.87 7.08 1.72
N TYR A 203 -15.27 6.01 2.23
CA TYR A 203 -15.86 5.15 3.26
C TYR A 203 -15.26 5.50 4.61
N HIS A 204 -16.12 5.75 5.60
CA HIS A 204 -15.73 6.00 6.97
C HIS A 204 -15.67 4.67 7.72
N PHE A 205 -14.54 4.41 8.35
CA PHE A 205 -14.37 3.30 9.27
C PHE A 205 -13.96 3.77 10.66
N GLN A 206 -14.37 3.02 11.68
CA GLN A 206 -14.03 3.28 13.07
C GLN A 206 -13.49 2.03 13.76
N GLN A 207 -12.40 2.20 14.50
CA GLN A 207 -11.83 1.21 15.40
C GLN A 207 -11.87 1.74 16.83
N LYS A 208 -12.21 0.85 17.78
CA LYS A 208 -12.14 1.14 19.22
C LYS A 208 -11.16 0.19 19.87
N VAL A 209 -10.09 0.74 20.44
CA VAL A 209 -9.13 0.00 21.25
C VAL A 209 -9.52 0.18 22.73
N PRO A 210 -9.97 -0.89 23.40
CA PRO A 210 -10.35 -0.81 24.82
C PRO A 210 -9.14 -0.55 25.70
N ALA A 211 -9.40 -0.19 26.97
CA ALA A 211 -8.36 0.07 27.95
C ALA A 211 -7.41 -1.12 28.07
N THR A 212 -6.17 -0.92 27.64
CA THR A 212 -5.15 -1.95 27.57
C THR A 212 -3.97 -1.56 28.45
N ASP A 213 -3.61 -2.47 29.36
CA ASP A 213 -2.45 -2.35 30.22
C ASP A 213 -1.16 -2.55 29.40
N LEU A 214 -0.40 -1.47 29.21
CA LEU A 214 0.81 -1.49 28.40
C LEU A 214 1.96 -2.26 29.07
N ALA A 215 1.94 -2.44 30.40
CA ALA A 215 2.95 -3.23 31.10
C ALA A 215 2.89 -4.72 30.71
N LYS A 216 1.74 -5.17 30.20
CA LYS A 216 1.54 -6.52 29.65
C LYS A 216 1.85 -6.64 28.16
N VAL A 217 2.06 -5.52 27.47
CA VAL A 217 2.31 -5.49 26.01
C VAL A 217 3.80 -5.41 25.72
N SER A 218 4.52 -4.53 26.41
CA SER A 218 5.95 -4.32 26.20
C SER A 218 6.66 -3.96 27.49
N ASN A 219 7.93 -4.39 27.58
CA ASN A 219 8.77 -4.12 28.75
C ASN A 219 9.38 -2.71 28.66
N SER A 220 8.55 -1.68 28.77
CA SER A 220 9.01 -0.29 28.92
C SER A 220 9.06 0.09 30.40
N PRO A 221 10.16 0.71 30.89
CA PRO A 221 10.24 1.23 32.26
C PRO A 221 9.14 2.26 32.59
N THR A 222 8.54 2.88 31.57
CA THR A 222 7.48 3.88 31.72
C THR A 222 6.07 3.28 31.75
N ASN A 223 5.92 1.96 31.55
CA ASN A 223 4.61 1.31 31.60
C ASN A 223 4.15 0.99 33.03
N LYS A 224 5.06 1.01 34.01
CA LYS A 224 4.76 0.72 35.40
C LYS A 224 5.66 1.53 36.30
N LEU A 225 5.08 2.42 37.10
CA LEU A 225 5.82 3.35 37.94
C LEU A 225 5.35 3.28 39.38
N THR A 226 6.27 3.51 40.31
CA THR A 226 6.00 3.57 41.76
C THR A 226 6.42 4.93 42.28
N PHE A 227 5.48 5.64 42.90
CA PHE A 227 5.72 6.90 43.60
C PHE A 227 4.83 6.97 44.84
N PRO A 228 5.13 7.86 45.81
CA PRO A 228 4.21 8.12 46.92
C PRO A 228 2.82 8.54 46.44
N ALA A 229 1.76 8.17 47.16
CA ALA A 229 0.38 8.50 46.80
C ALA A 229 0.16 10.01 46.60
N ASP A 230 0.73 10.85 47.48
CA ASP A 230 0.71 12.32 47.36
C ASP A 230 1.32 12.79 46.05
N LYS A 231 2.31 12.05 45.52
CA LYS A 231 2.96 12.36 44.25
C LYS A 231 2.07 12.04 43.06
N TRP A 232 1.28 10.98 43.16
CA TRP A 232 0.23 10.69 42.19
C TRP A 232 -0.98 11.63 42.33
N GLY A 233 -1.11 12.35 43.45
CA GLY A 233 -2.31 13.12 43.75
C GLY A 233 -3.49 12.24 44.16
N VAL A 234 -3.23 11.05 44.71
CA VAL A 234 -4.25 10.12 45.21
C VAL A 234 -4.16 9.95 46.73
N GLU A 235 -5.24 9.46 47.35
CA GLU A 235 -5.25 9.17 48.78
C GLU A 235 -4.20 8.12 49.16
N GLY A 236 -3.46 8.39 50.25
CA GLY A 236 -2.45 7.47 50.78
C GLY A 236 -1.19 8.15 51.35
N GLY A 237 -1.07 9.48 51.26
CA GLY A 237 0.05 10.19 51.87
C GLY A 237 1.39 9.81 51.23
N LYS A 238 2.38 9.50 52.08
CA LYS A 238 3.72 9.09 51.66
C LYS A 238 3.86 7.61 51.32
N SER A 239 2.80 6.82 51.39
CA SER A 239 2.85 5.40 51.05
C SER A 239 3.09 5.23 49.55
N ASP A 240 3.99 4.32 49.20
CA ASP A 240 4.27 4.00 47.80
C ASP A 240 3.05 3.35 47.13
N VAL A 241 2.69 3.88 45.97
CA VAL A 241 1.64 3.37 45.10
C VAL A 241 2.25 3.08 43.74
N THR A 242 2.05 1.85 43.27
CA THR A 242 2.41 1.44 41.93
C THR A 242 1.20 1.59 41.01
N MET A 243 1.38 2.23 39.87
CA MET A 243 0.37 2.35 38.81
C MET A 243 0.92 1.83 37.50
N ASP A 244 0.06 1.14 36.76
CA ASP A 244 0.34 0.69 35.41
C ASP A 244 -0.18 1.75 34.42
N ARG A 245 0.46 1.83 33.25
CA ARG A 245 0.09 2.74 32.17
C ARG A 245 -0.90 2.06 31.24
N PHE A 246 -2.07 2.65 31.10
CA PHE A 246 -3.14 2.17 30.22
C PHE A 246 -3.23 3.02 28.97
N TYR A 247 -3.69 2.41 27.89
CA TYR A 247 -3.95 3.03 26.59
C TYR A 247 -5.37 2.75 26.14
N THR A 248 -6.02 3.77 25.58
CA THR A 248 -7.27 3.65 24.82
C THR A 248 -7.18 4.49 23.56
N ASN A 249 -7.91 4.08 22.52
CA ASN A 249 -8.03 4.86 21.30
C ASN A 249 -9.40 4.67 20.66
N THR A 250 -9.97 5.73 20.11
CA THR A 250 -11.00 5.64 19.08
C THR A 250 -10.43 6.26 17.82
N ARG A 251 -10.27 5.43 16.80
CA ARG A 251 -9.65 5.79 15.52
C ARG A 251 -10.71 5.82 14.45
N ASP A 252 -10.82 6.94 13.76
CA ASP A 252 -11.66 7.12 12.59
C ASP A 252 -10.78 7.34 11.36
N VAL A 253 -11.07 6.63 10.28
CA VAL A 253 -10.37 6.78 8.99
C VAL A 253 -11.37 6.89 7.85
N TRP A 254 -11.11 7.80 6.92
CA TRP A 254 -11.90 7.96 5.70
C TRP A 254 -11.07 7.52 4.51
N VAL A 255 -11.58 6.56 3.75
CA VAL A 255 -10.83 5.82 2.74
C VAL A 255 -11.46 6.02 1.37
N GLU A 256 -10.66 6.40 0.37
CA GLU A 256 -11.09 6.38 -1.02
C GLU A 256 -11.13 4.91 -1.50
N PRO A 257 -12.30 4.40 -1.93
CA PRO A 257 -12.49 2.96 -2.06
C PRO A 257 -11.79 2.33 -3.26
N GLN A 258 -11.55 3.04 -4.36
CA GLN A 258 -10.92 2.44 -5.54
C GLN A 258 -9.45 2.10 -5.27
N THR A 259 -8.73 2.99 -4.60
CA THR A 259 -7.28 2.87 -4.34
C THR A 259 -6.96 2.33 -2.96
N GLY A 260 -7.88 2.43 -2.00
CA GLY A 260 -7.62 2.10 -0.59
C GLY A 260 -6.80 3.18 0.14
N THR A 261 -6.69 4.38 -0.43
CA THR A 261 -5.95 5.50 0.16
C THR A 261 -6.71 6.08 1.35
N ILE A 262 -6.04 6.22 2.50
CA ILE A 262 -6.59 6.93 3.66
C ILE A 262 -6.50 8.44 3.39
N ILE A 263 -7.65 9.09 3.26
CA ILE A 263 -7.80 10.51 2.95
C ILE A 263 -7.73 11.36 4.21
N LYS A 264 -8.37 10.90 5.28
CA LYS A 264 -8.43 11.59 6.58
C LYS A 264 -8.30 10.58 7.71
N GLY A 265 -7.68 10.99 8.79
CA GLY A 265 -7.59 10.23 10.03
C GLY A 265 -7.91 11.11 11.25
N SER A 266 -8.54 10.52 12.25
CA SER A 266 -8.78 11.11 13.57
C SER A 266 -8.52 10.06 14.65
N GLU A 267 -7.83 10.43 15.72
CA GLU A 267 -7.54 9.54 16.86
C GLU A 267 -7.81 10.23 18.18
N LEU A 268 -8.71 9.65 18.97
CA LEU A 268 -8.98 10.04 20.35
C LEU A 268 -8.08 9.21 21.27
N LEU A 269 -6.88 9.71 21.51
CA LEU A 269 -5.88 9.06 22.34
C LEU A 269 -6.08 9.42 23.79
N HIS A 270 -6.07 8.39 24.65
CA HIS A 270 -5.96 8.58 26.09
C HIS A 270 -5.03 7.54 26.70
N ILE A 271 -3.92 8.04 27.23
CA ILE A 271 -2.88 7.32 27.96
C ILE A 271 -2.89 7.85 29.39
N TYR A 272 -2.95 6.97 30.37
CA TYR A 272 -3.01 7.36 31.78
C TYR A 272 -2.37 6.32 32.67
N TYR A 273 -1.95 6.73 33.86
CA TYR A 273 -1.55 5.83 34.95
C TYR A 273 -2.75 5.57 35.85
N ALA A 274 -2.95 4.30 36.21
CA ALA A 274 -4.00 3.90 37.13
C ALA A 274 -3.66 2.59 37.86
N ARG A 275 -4.33 2.36 38.98
CA ARG A 275 -4.36 1.05 39.65
C ARG A 275 -5.35 0.07 39.00
N ALA A 276 -6.37 0.58 38.32
CA ALA A 276 -7.38 -0.21 37.61
C ALA A 276 -7.76 0.47 36.30
N ALA A 277 -7.97 -0.31 35.24
CA ALA A 277 -8.20 0.17 33.88
C ALA A 277 -9.45 1.07 33.74
N ASP A 278 -10.49 0.82 34.53
CA ASP A 278 -11.76 1.54 34.48
C ASP A 278 -11.75 2.84 35.32
N LYS A 279 -10.65 3.12 36.03
CA LYS A 279 -10.49 4.29 36.89
C LYS A 279 -9.19 5.03 36.55
N PRO A 280 -9.16 5.85 35.49
CA PRO A 280 -8.03 6.72 35.20
C PRO A 280 -7.71 7.63 36.40
N GLU A 281 -6.44 7.70 36.81
CA GLU A 281 -6.03 8.50 37.97
C GLU A 281 -5.11 9.66 37.56
N VAL A 282 -4.08 9.42 36.75
CA VAL A 282 -3.19 10.46 36.24
C VAL A 282 -3.06 10.40 34.74
N THR A 283 -3.60 11.38 34.02
CA THR A 283 -3.46 11.51 32.57
C THR A 283 -1.99 11.68 32.18
N ALA A 284 -1.48 10.80 31.33
CA ALA A 284 -0.17 10.92 30.69
C ALA A 284 -0.25 11.70 29.38
N LEU A 285 -1.27 11.39 28.57
CA LEU A 285 -1.61 12.08 27.33
C LEU A 285 -3.11 11.91 27.09
N GLN A 286 -3.84 13.00 26.85
CA GLN A 286 -5.21 12.93 26.34
C GLN A 286 -5.36 13.95 25.21
N THR A 287 -5.71 13.49 24.01
CA THR A 287 -5.85 14.38 22.86
C THR A 287 -6.74 13.79 21.78
N THR A 288 -7.35 14.65 20.97
CA THR A 288 -7.96 14.26 19.68
C THR A 288 -7.08 14.79 18.56
N LEU A 289 -6.32 13.93 17.90
CA LEU A 289 -5.49 14.31 16.75
C LEU A 289 -6.27 14.11 15.46
N VAL A 290 -6.25 15.10 14.57
CA VAL A 290 -6.91 15.03 13.26
C VAL A 290 -5.94 15.46 12.19
N PHE A 291 -5.94 14.80 11.03
CA PHE A 291 -5.15 15.23 9.87
C PHE A 291 -5.44 16.69 9.53
N ASP A 292 -4.39 17.46 9.26
CA ASP A 292 -4.53 18.84 8.83
C ASP A 292 -5.00 18.93 7.36
N ASP A 293 -5.45 20.12 6.96
CA ASP A 293 -6.02 20.31 5.62
C ASP A 293 -4.98 20.06 4.51
N ASN A 294 -3.70 20.37 4.76
CA ASN A 294 -2.62 20.10 3.81
C ASN A 294 -2.46 18.60 3.58
N THR A 295 -2.49 17.81 4.64
CA THR A 295 -2.43 16.35 4.58
C THR A 295 -3.64 15.80 3.82
N VAL A 296 -4.85 16.25 4.16
CA VAL A 296 -6.08 15.81 3.47
C VAL A 296 -6.00 16.11 1.96
N ASN A 297 -5.60 17.32 1.58
CA ASN A 297 -5.47 17.71 0.17
C ASN A 297 -4.36 16.94 -0.57
N SER A 298 -3.25 16.66 0.11
CA SER A 298 -2.17 15.83 -0.43
C SER A 298 -2.65 14.39 -0.67
N GLN A 299 -3.33 13.80 0.31
CA GLN A 299 -3.87 12.44 0.20
C GLN A 299 -4.95 12.32 -0.89
N ILE A 300 -5.81 13.34 -1.05
CA ILE A 300 -6.75 13.43 -2.18
C ILE A 300 -6.01 13.45 -3.52
N SER A 301 -4.93 14.22 -3.62
CA SER A 301 -4.12 14.29 -4.85
C SER A 301 -3.49 12.94 -5.19
N VAL A 302 -2.93 12.25 -4.18
CA VAL A 302 -2.40 10.89 -4.33
C VAL A 302 -3.48 9.91 -4.78
N ALA A 303 -4.66 9.94 -4.15
CA ALA A 303 -5.78 9.08 -4.51
C ALA A 303 -6.22 9.32 -5.96
N LYS A 304 -6.42 10.58 -6.38
CA LYS A 304 -6.80 10.93 -7.75
C LYS A 304 -5.77 10.46 -8.78
N GLN A 305 -4.48 10.65 -8.53
CA GLN A 305 -3.41 10.15 -9.41
C GLN A 305 -3.45 8.62 -9.56
N ASN A 306 -3.70 7.90 -8.46
CA ASN A 306 -3.82 6.45 -8.49
C ASN A 306 -5.11 5.99 -9.20
N MET A 307 -6.24 6.68 -9.00
CA MET A 307 -7.49 6.44 -9.74
C MET A 307 -7.32 6.66 -11.24
N ASP A 308 -6.61 7.71 -11.65
CA ASP A 308 -6.33 8.00 -13.05
C ASP A 308 -5.48 6.89 -13.69
N LYS A 309 -4.46 6.40 -12.98
CA LYS A 309 -3.67 5.24 -13.42
C LYS A 309 -4.54 3.99 -13.55
N LEU A 310 -5.38 3.70 -12.56
CA LEU A 310 -6.31 2.56 -12.61
C LEU A 310 -7.30 2.68 -13.78
N SER A 311 -7.83 3.86 -14.05
CA SER A 311 -8.73 4.14 -15.18
C SER A 311 -8.01 4.02 -16.53
N LEU A 312 -6.77 4.52 -16.63
CA LEU A 312 -5.96 4.43 -17.84
C LEU A 312 -5.72 2.98 -18.25
N TYR A 313 -5.18 2.17 -17.35
CA TYR A 313 -4.83 0.78 -17.64
C TYR A 313 -6.03 -0.16 -17.63
N GLY A 314 -7.00 0.07 -16.74
CA GLY A 314 -8.16 -0.82 -16.57
C GLY A 314 -9.31 -0.55 -17.52
N ARG A 315 -9.43 0.66 -18.07
CA ARG A 315 -10.58 1.05 -18.89
C ARG A 315 -10.19 1.69 -20.22
N ILE A 316 -9.38 2.75 -20.20
CA ILE A 316 -9.09 3.55 -21.40
C ILE A 316 -8.26 2.75 -22.42
N LEU A 317 -7.15 2.16 -21.98
CA LEU A 317 -6.27 1.37 -22.84
C LEU A 317 -7.01 0.17 -23.46
N PRO A 318 -7.76 -0.66 -22.70
CA PRO A 318 -8.61 -1.70 -23.26
C PRO A 318 -9.58 -1.21 -24.34
N ILE A 319 -10.27 -0.08 -24.11
CA ILE A 319 -11.20 0.48 -25.09
C ILE A 319 -10.47 0.86 -26.37
N VAL A 320 -9.34 1.55 -26.28
CA VAL A 320 -8.54 1.93 -27.45
C VAL A 320 -8.05 0.70 -28.21
N LEU A 321 -7.51 -0.30 -27.50
CA LEU A 321 -7.08 -1.57 -28.11
C LEU A 321 -8.25 -2.28 -28.79
N GLY A 322 -9.44 -2.29 -28.18
CA GLY A 322 -10.64 -2.89 -28.74
C GLY A 322 -11.09 -2.18 -30.02
N VAL A 323 -11.18 -0.85 -30.01
CA VAL A 323 -11.58 -0.06 -31.19
C VAL A 323 -10.58 -0.21 -32.33
N VAL A 324 -9.29 -0.04 -32.06
CA VAL A 324 -8.23 -0.22 -33.06
C VAL A 324 -8.23 -1.66 -33.58
N GLY A 325 -8.42 -2.64 -32.69
CA GLY A 325 -8.51 -4.05 -33.03
C GLY A 325 -9.66 -4.36 -33.97
N VAL A 326 -10.86 -3.85 -33.68
CA VAL A 326 -12.05 -4.00 -34.54
C VAL A 326 -11.83 -3.34 -35.90
N ILE A 327 -11.29 -2.12 -35.93
CA ILE A 327 -10.99 -1.42 -37.19
C ILE A 327 -9.98 -2.23 -38.03
N ALA A 328 -8.89 -2.69 -37.42
CA ALA A 328 -7.88 -3.51 -38.10
C ALA A 328 -8.46 -4.83 -38.63
N LEU A 329 -9.32 -5.49 -37.84
CA LEU A 329 -10.02 -6.70 -38.23
C LEU A 329 -10.93 -6.48 -39.46
N ILE A 330 -11.77 -5.43 -39.44
CA ILE A 330 -12.67 -5.09 -40.53
C ILE A 330 -11.88 -4.77 -41.80
N VAL A 331 -10.86 -3.91 -41.72
CA VAL A 331 -10.04 -3.54 -42.87
C VAL A 331 -9.30 -4.77 -43.43
N GLY A 332 -8.76 -5.62 -42.55
CA GLY A 332 -8.10 -6.87 -42.94
C GLY A 332 -9.05 -7.82 -43.68
N LEU A 333 -10.27 -8.02 -43.18
CA LEU A 333 -11.28 -8.84 -43.83
C LEU A 333 -11.71 -8.27 -45.19
N VAL A 334 -11.96 -6.96 -45.28
CA VAL A 334 -12.34 -6.29 -46.54
C VAL A 334 -11.22 -6.40 -47.59
N LEU A 335 -9.97 -6.15 -47.21
CA LEU A 335 -8.82 -6.31 -48.13
C LEU A 335 -8.60 -7.76 -48.57
N GLY A 336 -8.81 -8.72 -47.66
CA GLY A 336 -8.71 -10.15 -47.95
C GLY A 336 -9.79 -10.63 -48.95
N LEU A 337 -11.03 -10.18 -48.76
CA LEU A 337 -12.17 -10.53 -49.62
C LEU A 337 -12.07 -9.87 -51.01
N LEU A 338 -11.72 -8.58 -51.08
CA LEU A 338 -11.56 -7.85 -52.35
C LEU A 338 -10.32 -8.29 -53.14
N GLY A 339 -9.28 -8.82 -52.48
CA GLY A 339 -8.09 -9.35 -53.14
C GLY A 339 -8.25 -10.78 -53.70
N GLY A 340 -9.28 -11.52 -53.29
CA GLY A 340 -9.53 -12.90 -53.71
C GLY A 340 -10.17 -13.06 -55.10
N ALA A 341 -10.73 -11.99 -55.67
CA ALA A 341 -11.57 -12.06 -56.87
C ALA A 341 -10.81 -12.13 -58.22
N GLN A 342 -9.47 -12.13 -58.23
CA GLN A 342 -8.67 -12.13 -59.49
C GLN A 342 -7.61 -13.24 -59.60
N GLY A 343 -7.67 -14.28 -58.76
CA GLY A 343 -6.82 -15.47 -58.94
C GLY A 343 -7.40 -16.42 -59.98
N LYS A 344 -6.92 -16.38 -61.22
CA LYS A 344 -7.17 -17.44 -62.22
C LYS A 344 -6.86 -18.81 -61.59
N PRO A 345 -7.74 -19.82 -61.68
CA PRO A 345 -7.45 -21.14 -61.16
C PRO A 345 -6.21 -21.70 -61.86
N GLY A 346 -5.22 -22.09 -61.06
CA GLY A 346 -3.98 -22.70 -61.55
C GLY A 346 -4.29 -23.93 -62.38
N ARG A 347 -3.82 -23.92 -63.63
CA ARG A 347 -3.88 -25.04 -64.57
C ARG A 347 -3.16 -26.24 -63.94
N LEU A 348 -3.92 -27.30 -63.65
CA LEU A 348 -3.38 -28.61 -63.27
C LEU A 348 -2.38 -29.07 -64.36
N VAL A 349 -1.10 -29.12 -64.00
CA VAL A 349 -0.07 -29.69 -64.86
C VAL A 349 -0.28 -31.21 -64.87
N GLN A 350 -0.72 -31.73 -66.02
CA GLN A 350 -0.78 -33.17 -66.28
C GLN A 350 0.62 -33.77 -66.16
N ARG A 351 0.72 -34.81 -65.34
CA ARG A 351 1.91 -35.63 -65.13
C ARG A 351 2.22 -36.43 -66.42
N PRO A 352 3.41 -36.32 -67.04
CA PRO A 352 3.73 -37.17 -68.18
C PRO A 352 3.98 -38.61 -67.73
N LYS A 353 3.36 -39.55 -68.44
CA LYS A 353 3.52 -40.99 -68.28
C LYS A 353 4.89 -41.41 -68.84
N LYS A 354 5.63 -42.19 -68.06
CA LYS A 354 6.90 -42.85 -68.40
C LYS A 354 6.81 -43.65 -69.72
N PRO A 355 7.94 -43.83 -70.41
CA PRO A 355 8.31 -45.18 -70.83
C PRO A 355 9.65 -45.65 -70.24
N SER A 356 9.73 -46.96 -70.16
CA SER A 356 10.80 -47.83 -69.67
C SER A 356 12.11 -47.74 -70.47
N GLY A 357 13.24 -47.89 -69.78
CA GLY A 357 14.55 -48.17 -70.38
C GLY A 357 15.57 -48.58 -69.31
N ARG A 358 16.26 -49.68 -69.55
CA ARG A 358 17.17 -50.43 -68.66
C ARG A 358 18.62 -49.94 -68.77
N GLN A 359 19.38 -50.22 -67.69
CA GLN A 359 20.82 -50.53 -67.63
C GLN A 359 21.87 -49.40 -67.83
N GLY A 360 22.45 -49.00 -66.69
CA GLY A 360 23.89 -49.04 -66.35
C GLY A 360 24.94 -48.57 -67.36
N ALA A 361 25.74 -47.58 -66.95
CA ALA A 361 27.21 -47.65 -66.86
C ALA A 361 27.77 -46.31 -66.31
N ASP A 362 28.96 -46.42 -65.75
CA ASP A 362 29.73 -45.51 -64.91
C ASP A 362 30.23 -44.20 -65.54
N LEU A 363 30.96 -43.45 -64.68
CA LEU A 363 31.98 -42.40 -64.90
C LEU A 363 31.48 -40.98 -64.56
N ALA A 364 31.73 -40.45 -63.35
CA ALA A 364 32.99 -39.85 -62.87
C ALA A 364 33.45 -38.65 -63.72
N ASP A 365 33.27 -37.43 -63.21
CA ASP A 365 34.38 -36.63 -62.65
C ASP A 365 33.94 -35.24 -62.14
N ASP A 366 34.64 -34.87 -61.07
CA ASP A 366 35.01 -33.53 -60.60
C ASP A 366 34.01 -32.53 -59.97
N ALA A 367 34.11 -32.48 -58.64
CA ALA A 367 33.95 -31.31 -57.75
C ALA A 367 35.12 -30.29 -57.99
N PRO A 368 35.36 -29.22 -57.19
CA PRO A 368 34.76 -28.83 -55.91
C PRO A 368 34.54 -27.30 -55.70
N THR A 369 33.79 -26.91 -54.66
CA THR A 369 34.15 -26.04 -53.51
C THR A 369 33.18 -24.84 -53.47
N GLN A 370 32.69 -24.30 -52.35
CA GLN A 370 33.10 -24.37 -50.95
C GLN A 370 31.86 -24.06 -50.07
N GLN A 371 31.61 -24.89 -49.05
CA GLN A 371 30.87 -24.51 -47.85
C GLN A 371 31.88 -23.97 -46.83
N ILE A 372 31.59 -22.83 -46.22
CA ILE A 372 32.16 -22.49 -44.91
C ILE A 372 31.00 -22.05 -44.02
N ASP A 373 30.71 -22.91 -43.05
CA ASP A 373 29.92 -22.68 -41.86
C ASP A 373 30.88 -22.26 -40.73
N ILE A 374 30.55 -21.22 -39.96
CA ILE A 374 31.27 -20.89 -38.73
C ILE A 374 30.27 -20.50 -37.64
N THR A 375 29.94 -21.50 -36.84
CA THR A 375 29.65 -21.33 -35.42
C THR A 375 30.92 -21.04 -34.61
N LYS A 376 30.85 -20.04 -33.73
CA LYS A 376 31.58 -19.81 -32.44
C LYS A 376 33.03 -19.26 -32.42
N ARG A 377 33.12 -18.05 -31.84
CA ARG A 377 33.95 -17.51 -30.71
C ARG A 377 35.28 -18.17 -30.35
N PRO A 378 36.26 -17.33 -29.94
CA PRO A 378 36.55 -17.09 -28.52
C PRO A 378 35.74 -15.95 -27.89
#